data_AF-A0A699JKI1-F1
#
_entry.id   AF-A0A699JKI1-F1
#
_cell.length_a   1.000
_cell.length_b   1.000
_cell.length_c   1.000
_cell.angle_alpha   90.00
_cell.angle_beta   90.00
_cell.angle_gamma   90.00
#
_symmetry.space_group_name_H-M   'P 1'
#
loop_
_entity.id
_entity.type
_entity.pdbx_description
1 polymer ?
#
loop_
_entity_poly.entity_id
_entity_poly.type
_entity_poly.pdbx_seq_one_letter_code
_entity_poly.pdbx_strand_id
1 'polypeptide(L)'
;MVEPERVKVDAYIWGLTDNIKGEVTSSKPANLNEAVRIAHKMMEQKLQARDEKILEGKKRNCFTRHVGPCMIKCHKCGKVGYKARYCKEKNVATCANAMPILTCYDCGEQGHTRNRCPRKVKQEEVREVRG
;
A
#
# COMPACT_ATOMS: atom_id res chain seq x y z
N MET A 1 -41.49 1.73 39.26
CA MET A 1 -40.18 2.08 39.84
C MET A 1 -39.13 1.82 38.78
N VAL A 2 -38.39 2.84 38.35
CA VAL A 2 -37.20 2.63 37.50
C VAL A 2 -36.05 2.27 38.42
N GLU A 3 -35.40 1.14 38.18
CA GLU A 3 -34.24 0.69 38.96
C GLU A 3 -33.10 1.71 38.86
N PRO A 4 -32.50 2.15 39.99
CA PRO A 4 -31.39 3.11 40.02
C PRO A 4 -30.19 2.69 39.16
N GLU A 5 -30.00 1.38 38.96
CA GLU A 5 -28.91 0.85 38.14
C GLU A 5 -29.09 1.15 36.65
N ARG A 6 -30.31 1.03 36.13
CA ARG A 6 -30.60 1.30 34.71
C ARG A 6 -30.30 2.75 34.34
N VAL A 7 -30.62 3.69 35.23
CA VAL A 7 -30.33 5.13 35.03
C VAL A 7 -28.82 5.38 34.95
N LYS A 8 -28.02 4.71 35.78
CA LYS A 8 -26.55 4.82 35.77
C LYS A 8 -25.95 4.24 34.49
N VAL A 9 -26.50 3.12 34.00
CA VAL A 9 -26.09 2.50 32.73
C VAL A 9 -26.41 3.43 31.55
N ASP A 10 -27.62 3.98 31.51
CA ASP A 10 -28.03 4.89 30.42
C ASP A 10 -27.17 6.17 30.40
N ALA A 11 -26.87 6.74 31.57
CA ALA A 11 -25.98 7.90 31.69
C ALA A 11 -24.55 7.59 31.20
N TYR A 12 -24.03 6.40 31.54
CA TYR A 12 -22.72 5.95 31.07
C TYR A 12 -22.70 5.77 29.54
N ILE A 13 -23.70 5.09 28.98
CA ILE A 13 -23.84 4.88 27.51
C ILE A 13 -23.93 6.22 26.79
N TRP A 14 -24.64 7.20 27.36
CA TRP A 14 -24.79 8.51 26.75
C TRP A 14 -23.46 9.27 26.61
N GLY A 15 -22.55 9.11 27.57
CA GLY A 15 -21.20 9.70 27.57
C GLY A 15 -20.16 8.98 26.70
N LEU A 16 -20.50 7.84 26.08
CA LEU A 16 -19.60 7.13 25.16
C LEU A 16 -19.50 7.83 23.81
N THR A 17 -18.37 7.63 23.13
CA THR A 17 -18.19 8.09 21.75
C THR A 17 -19.13 7.37 20.79
N ASP A 18 -19.67 8.09 19.80
CA ASP A 18 -20.67 7.56 18.86
C ASP A 18 -20.23 6.27 18.15
N ASN A 19 -18.92 6.13 17.93
CA ASN A 19 -18.30 4.99 17.25
C ASN A 19 -18.50 3.64 17.99
N ILE A 20 -18.71 3.66 19.31
CA ILE A 20 -18.94 2.46 20.14
C ILE A 20 -20.31 2.48 20.83
N LYS A 21 -20.92 3.66 20.97
CA LYS A 21 -22.20 3.86 21.67
C LYS A 21 -23.31 2.96 21.13
N GLY A 22 -23.43 2.84 19.80
CA GLY A 22 -24.42 1.95 19.17
C GLY A 22 -24.23 0.48 19.56
N GLU A 23 -23.00 -0.02 19.53
CA GLU A 23 -22.66 -1.41 19.86
C GLU A 23 -22.90 -1.73 21.34
N VAL A 24 -22.52 -0.81 22.23
CA VAL A 24 -22.75 -0.97 23.68
C VAL A 24 -24.24 -0.93 24.01
N THR A 25 -25.01 -0.08 23.34
CA THR A 25 -26.48 0.00 23.50
C THR A 25 -27.15 -1.30 23.04
N SER A 26 -26.73 -1.83 21.88
CA SER A 26 -27.24 -3.10 21.33
C SER A 26 -26.99 -4.29 22.25
N SER A 27 -25.84 -4.28 22.95
CA SER A 27 -25.44 -5.35 23.87
C SER A 27 -26.25 -5.39 25.18
N LYS A 28 -27.07 -4.37 25.46
CA LYS A 28 -27.98 -4.30 26.63
C LYS A 28 -27.33 -4.73 27.95
N PRO A 29 -26.30 -4.00 28.44
CA PRO A 29 -25.63 -4.34 29.69
C PRO A 29 -26.60 -4.32 30.88
N ALA A 30 -26.49 -5.32 31.75
CA ALA A 30 -27.34 -5.46 32.93
C ALA A 30 -26.93 -4.49 34.05
N ASN A 31 -25.66 -4.09 34.11
CA ASN A 31 -25.14 -3.16 35.11
C ASN A 31 -23.98 -2.32 34.56
N LEU A 32 -23.53 -1.35 35.36
CA LEU A 32 -22.47 -0.41 34.97
C LEU A 32 -21.15 -1.12 34.62
N ASN A 33 -20.74 -2.11 35.42
CA ASN A 33 -19.48 -2.84 35.21
C ASN A 33 -19.48 -3.61 33.90
N GLU A 34 -20.64 -4.17 33.52
CA GLU A 34 -20.82 -4.82 32.24
C GLU A 34 -20.73 -3.82 31.08
N ALA A 35 -21.36 -2.64 31.21
CA ALA A 35 -21.25 -1.58 30.21
C ALA A 35 -19.79 -1.12 29.99
N VAL A 36 -19.02 -1.00 31.08
CA VAL A 36 -17.58 -0.66 31.02
C VAL A 36 -16.78 -1.76 30.31
N ARG A 37 -17.00 -3.03 30.67
CA ARG A 37 -16.32 -4.18 30.03
C ARG A 37 -16.61 -4.25 28.54
N ILE A 38 -17.87 -4.07 28.13
CA ILE A 38 -18.26 -4.10 26.73
C ILE A 38 -17.61 -2.93 25.98
N ALA A 39 -17.66 -1.71 26.52
CA ALA A 39 -17.05 -0.54 25.91
C ALA A 39 -15.53 -0.73 25.69
N HIS A 40 -14.82 -1.26 26.69
CA HIS A 40 -13.40 -1.56 26.59
C HIS A 40 -13.10 -2.60 25.50
N LYS A 41 -13.88 -3.70 25.46
CA LYS A 41 -13.75 -4.73 24.43
C LYS A 41 -14.01 -4.18 23.02
N MET A 42 -15.04 -3.36 22.86
CA MET A 42 -15.38 -2.73 21.56
C MET A 42 -14.28 -1.77 21.08
N MET A 43 -13.65 -1.05 22.01
CA MET A 43 -12.52 -0.17 21.71
C MET A 43 -11.32 -0.97 21.21
N GLU A 44 -10.96 -2.04 21.91
CA GLU A 44 -9.85 -2.93 21.56
C GLU A 44 -10.07 -3.59 20.19
N GLN A 45 -11.27 -4.11 19.93
CA GLN A 45 -11.62 -4.74 18.64
C GLN A 45 -11.53 -3.76 17.46
N LYS A 46 -11.90 -2.49 17.67
CA LYS A 46 -11.80 -1.47 16.62
C LYS A 46 -10.35 -1.00 16.39
N LEU A 47 -9.49 -1.04 17.40
CA LEU A 47 -8.05 -0.80 17.24
C LEU A 47 -7.41 -1.95 16.46
N GLN A 48 -7.68 -3.20 16.85
CA GLN A 48 -7.20 -4.40 16.16
C GLN A 48 -7.65 -4.43 14.69
N ALA A 49 -8.92 -4.14 14.40
CA ALA A 49 -9.42 -4.09 13.02
C ALA A 49 -8.78 -2.97 12.17
N ARG A 50 -8.32 -1.87 12.78
CA ARG A 50 -7.56 -0.82 12.07
C ARG A 50 -6.14 -1.29 11.76
N ASP A 51 -5.49 -1.95 12.70
CA ASP A 51 -4.14 -2.52 12.52
C ASP A 51 -4.15 -3.66 11.49
N GLU A 52 -5.17 -4.52 11.51
CA GLU A 52 -5.39 -5.55 10.50
C GLU A 52 -5.64 -4.96 9.11
N LYS A 53 -6.43 -3.89 8.98
CA LYS A 53 -6.62 -3.20 7.69
C LYS A 53 -5.34 -2.52 7.19
N ILE A 54 -4.51 -1.99 8.10
CA ILE A 54 -3.18 -1.47 7.76
C ILE A 54 -2.27 -2.61 7.27
N LEU A 55 -2.40 -3.82 7.85
CA LEU A 55 -1.66 -5.02 7.45
C LEU A 55 -2.19 -5.63 6.14
N GLU A 56 -3.50 -5.68 5.91
CA GLU A 56 -4.11 -6.15 4.66
C GLU A 56 -3.87 -5.19 3.50
N GLY A 57 -3.92 -3.87 3.73
CA GLY A 57 -3.43 -2.86 2.78
C GLY A 57 -1.93 -2.98 2.49
N LYS A 58 -1.21 -3.76 3.30
CA LYS A 58 0.19 -4.18 3.13
C LYS A 58 0.32 -5.62 2.62
N LYS A 59 -0.74 -6.29 2.15
CA LYS A 59 -0.66 -7.51 1.31
C LYS A 59 -0.20 -7.12 -0.10
N ARG A 60 0.95 -6.47 -0.13
CA ARG A 60 1.67 -5.98 -1.30
C ARG A 60 2.39 -7.18 -1.88
N ASN A 61 1.86 -7.73 -2.97
CA ASN A 61 2.51 -8.43 -4.12
C ASN A 61 3.97 -8.96 -3.98
N CYS A 62 4.32 -9.45 -2.80
CA CYS A 62 5.51 -10.20 -2.49
C CYS A 62 5.19 -11.67 -2.82
N PHE A 63 5.70 -12.16 -3.94
CA PHE A 63 5.49 -13.54 -4.41
C PHE A 63 6.33 -14.57 -3.65
N THR A 64 6.85 -14.22 -2.47
CA THR A 64 7.62 -15.13 -1.61
C THR A 64 6.77 -15.52 -0.41
N ARG A 65 6.72 -16.83 -0.10
CA ARG A 65 6.05 -17.35 1.09
C ARG A 65 6.92 -17.09 2.31
N HIS A 66 6.61 -16.05 3.08
CA HIS A 66 7.22 -15.80 4.39
C HIS A 66 6.12 -15.52 5.42
N VAL A 67 6.41 -15.84 6.69
CA VAL A 67 5.54 -15.52 7.83
C VAL A 67 5.92 -14.14 8.35
N GLY A 68 4.95 -13.25 8.48
CA GLY A 68 5.17 -11.88 8.98
C GLY A 68 5.37 -10.81 7.88
N PRO A 69 5.62 -9.55 8.28
CA PRO A 69 5.70 -8.41 7.36
C PRO A 69 6.86 -8.54 6.35
N CYS A 70 6.58 -8.30 5.08
CA CYS A 70 7.62 -8.34 4.04
C CYS A 70 8.60 -7.16 4.21
N MET A 71 9.87 -7.46 4.53
CA MET A 71 10.92 -6.45 4.71
C MET A 71 11.64 -6.05 3.40
N ILE A 72 11.23 -6.61 2.25
CA ILE A 72 11.83 -6.29 0.95
C ILE A 72 11.61 -4.80 0.65
N LYS A 73 12.70 -4.05 0.48
CA LYS A 73 12.70 -2.64 0.07
C LYS A 73 12.66 -2.54 -1.45
N CYS A 74 11.74 -1.72 -1.97
CA CYS A 74 11.75 -1.35 -3.38
C CYS A 74 12.91 -0.38 -3.65
N HIS A 75 13.82 -0.73 -4.57
CA HIS A 75 14.94 0.15 -4.94
C HIS A 75 14.49 1.40 -5.73
N LYS A 76 13.26 1.43 -6.28
CA LYS A 76 12.74 2.59 -7.03
C LYS A 76 12.15 3.68 -6.14
N CYS A 77 11.52 3.31 -5.03
CA CYS A 77 10.77 4.25 -4.18
C CYS A 77 11.09 4.13 -2.68
N GLY A 78 11.97 3.22 -2.28
CA GLY A 78 12.33 2.97 -0.89
C GLY A 78 11.25 2.29 -0.04
N LYS A 79 10.01 2.15 -0.52
CA LYS A 79 8.91 1.54 0.25
C LYS A 79 9.13 0.04 0.45
N VAL A 80 8.83 -0.41 1.66
CA VAL A 80 8.90 -1.84 2.04
C VAL A 80 7.62 -2.59 1.67
N GLY A 81 7.78 -3.88 1.45
CA GLY A 81 6.69 -4.84 1.32
C GLY A 81 6.42 -5.30 -0.10
N TYR A 82 7.19 -4.89 -1.10
CA TYR A 82 7.03 -5.36 -2.47
C TYR A 82 8.32 -5.35 -3.29
N LYS A 83 8.35 -6.21 -4.32
CA LYS A 83 9.41 -6.19 -5.33
C LYS A 83 9.24 -4.97 -6.24
N ALA A 84 10.35 -4.33 -6.61
CA ALA A 84 10.36 -3.12 -7.45
C ALA A 84 9.59 -3.25 -8.78
N ARG A 85 9.45 -4.48 -9.31
CA ARG A 85 8.61 -4.79 -10.48
C ARG A 85 7.12 -4.44 -10.32
N TYR A 86 6.63 -4.28 -9.09
CA TYR A 86 5.25 -3.91 -8.78
C TYR A 86 5.10 -2.48 -8.22
N CYS A 87 6.14 -1.66 -8.36
CA CYS A 87 6.07 -0.25 -7.98
C CYS A 87 5.07 0.49 -8.88
N LYS A 88 3.98 1.00 -8.28
CA LYS A 88 2.98 1.83 -8.97
C LYS A 88 3.39 3.31 -9.04
N GLU A 89 4.41 3.72 -8.28
CA GLU A 89 4.96 5.06 -8.39
C GLU A 89 5.66 5.20 -9.73
N LYS A 90 5.13 6.13 -10.54
CA LYS A 90 5.82 6.63 -11.72
C LYS A 90 7.08 7.30 -11.22
N ASN A 91 8.22 6.87 -11.74
CA ASN A 91 9.57 7.33 -11.42
C ASN A 91 9.59 8.86 -11.26
N VAL A 92 9.65 9.35 -10.01
CA VAL A 92 10.19 10.68 -9.73
C VAL A 92 11.69 10.49 -9.67
N ALA A 93 12.32 10.62 -10.82
CA ALA A 93 13.77 10.73 -10.88
C ALA A 93 14.15 12.07 -10.23
N THR A 94 14.93 12.04 -9.15
CA THR A 94 15.62 13.21 -8.61
C THR A 94 17.03 12.76 -8.26
N CYS A 95 17.86 12.64 -9.30
CA CYS A 95 19.01 13.49 -9.65
C CYS A 95 20.31 12.91 -9.05
N ALA A 96 21.35 12.59 -9.83
CA ALA A 96 22.03 13.50 -10.75
C ALA A 96 22.22 12.93 -12.17
N ASN A 97 21.90 13.73 -13.18
CA ASN A 97 22.49 13.74 -14.54
C ASN A 97 22.82 12.39 -15.23
N ALA A 98 21.94 11.41 -15.13
CA ALA A 98 21.94 10.28 -16.06
C ALA A 98 20.52 10.15 -16.62
N MET A 99 20.25 10.84 -17.73
CA MET A 99 19.37 10.21 -18.73
C MET A 99 19.93 8.80 -18.92
N PRO A 100 19.12 7.72 -18.89
CA PRO A 100 19.61 6.44 -19.36
C PRO A 100 20.02 6.69 -20.80
N ILE A 101 21.33 6.84 -21.01
CA ILE A 101 21.89 7.13 -22.31
C ILE A 101 21.50 5.91 -23.13
N LEU A 102 20.53 6.12 -24.02
CA LEU A 102 20.04 5.06 -24.87
C LEU A 102 21.14 4.78 -25.89
N THR A 103 22.10 3.95 -25.51
CA THR A 103 23.22 3.55 -26.35
C THR A 103 22.80 2.39 -27.23
N CYS A 104 23.12 2.49 -28.52
CA CYS A 104 22.87 1.42 -29.45
C CYS A 104 23.88 0.28 -29.23
N TYR A 105 23.38 -0.92 -28.93
CA TYR A 105 24.23 -2.10 -28.73
C TYR A 105 25.03 -2.53 -29.98
N ASP A 106 24.67 -2.03 -31.17
CA ASP A 106 25.33 -2.42 -32.43
C ASP A 106 26.37 -1.40 -32.89
N CYS A 107 26.21 -0.11 -32.56
CA CYS A 107 27.11 0.95 -33.03
C CYS A 107 27.74 1.81 -31.93
N GLY A 108 27.36 1.62 -30.66
CA GLY A 108 27.88 2.37 -29.52
C GLY A 108 27.37 3.82 -29.41
N GLU A 109 26.72 4.35 -30.44
CA GLU A 109 26.19 5.72 -30.46
C GLU A 109 25.03 5.93 -29.48
N GLN A 110 24.98 7.13 -28.91
CA GLN A 110 23.95 7.55 -27.96
C GLN A 110 22.69 8.04 -28.70
N GLY A 111 21.52 7.95 -28.05
CA GLY A 111 20.26 8.52 -28.55
C GLY A 111 19.30 7.56 -29.26
N HIS A 112 19.67 6.29 -29.48
CA HIS A 112 18.79 5.30 -30.12
C HIS A 112 19.07 3.85 -29.67
N THR A 113 18.05 2.98 -29.71
CA THR A 113 18.24 1.54 -29.50
C THR A 113 18.69 0.83 -30.78
N ARG A 114 19.19 -0.39 -30.65
CA ARG A 114 19.50 -1.34 -31.74
C ARG A 114 18.52 -1.30 -32.93
N ASN A 115 17.22 -1.20 -32.64
CA ASN A 115 16.15 -1.29 -33.64
C ASN A 115 15.95 0.01 -34.45
N ARG A 116 16.45 1.14 -33.95
CA ARG A 116 16.42 2.44 -34.63
C ARG A 116 17.81 2.89 -35.06
N CYS A 117 18.73 1.94 -35.26
CA CYS A 117 20.09 2.24 -35.66
C CYS A 117 20.15 2.75 -37.11
N PRO A 118 20.54 4.01 -37.36
CA PRO A 118 20.58 4.59 -38.69
C PRO A 118 21.63 3.93 -39.59
N ARG A 119 22.61 3.21 -39.02
CA ARG A 119 23.56 2.40 -39.79
C ARG A 119 22.93 1.21 -40.51
N LYS A 120 21.77 0.71 -40.06
CA LYS A 120 21.07 -0.39 -40.76
C LYS A 120 20.40 0.09 -42.04
N VAL A 121 19.99 1.35 -42.10
CA VAL A 121 19.34 1.95 -43.28
C VAL A 121 20.35 2.20 -44.41
N LYS A 122 21.63 2.46 -44.08
CA LYS A 122 22.67 2.74 -45.09
C LYS A 122 23.22 1.51 -45.81
N GLN A 123 22.89 0.28 -45.41
CA GLN A 123 23.41 -0.92 -46.05
C GLN A 123 22.51 -1.48 -47.18
N GLU A 124 21.26 -1.05 -47.28
CA GLU A 124 20.40 -1.41 -48.43
C GLU A 124 20.49 -0.41 -49.59
N GLU A 125 20.94 0.83 -49.36
CA GLU A 125 21.00 1.88 -50.40
C GLU A 125 22.36 2.02 -51.12
N VAL A 126 23.29 1.07 -50.96
CA VAL A 126 24.59 1.07 -51.68
C VAL A 126 24.86 -0.29 -52.33
N ARG A 127 23.85 -0.86 -53.01
CA ARG A 127 24.05 -2.03 -53.89
C ARG A 127 23.31 -1.99 -55.23
N GLU A 128 22.78 -0.84 -55.66
CA GLU A 128 22.19 -0.78 -57.00
C GLU A 128 22.35 0.59 -57.66
N VAL A 129 23.59 0.96 -57.99
CA VAL A 129 23.86 1.92 -59.06
C VAL A 129 25.15 1.52 -59.80
N ARG A 130 24.96 1.05 -61.05
CA ARG A 130 25.91 0.83 -62.18
C ARG A 130 26.43 -0.60 -62.40
N GLY A 131 25.91 -1.21 -63.46
CA GLY A 131 26.41 -2.41 -64.13
C GLY A 131 25.33 -2.99 -65.03
#